data_AF-A0A7S1W5T0-F1
#
_entry.id   AF-A0A7S1W5T0-F1
#
_cell.length_a   1.000
_cell.length_b   1.000
_cell.length_c   1.000
_cell.angle_alpha   90.00
_cell.angle_beta   90.00
_cell.angle_gamma   90.00
#
_symmetry.space_group_name_H-M   'P 1'
#
loop_
_entity.id
_entity.type
_entity.pdbx_description
1 polymer ?
#
loop_
_entity_poly.entity_id
_entity_poly.type
_entity_poly.pdbx_seq_one_letter_code
_entity_poly.pdbx_strand_id
1 'polypeptide(L)'
;DAGSRGGQDPAVVAESLDVPSVPVDPDAGFANLLPTAMLEHIRLYRRMQLNWLAYDAYARVSLFAGASSCLYCCLYWSLGQFLHNEHAFLPALGVSIIFACVQVMLLRLDLRLSRKDLIICGAFIVAMPVLTSLGMVLHMDVLATKDKAVKEWKRWLMGWCAFGSHSLHAFTILMLLFAAWPDPSSGAEAFLPGKFRSTLFLDVFGWLLNPGGPGSAMPPAEEEEEAE
;
A
#
# COMPACT_ATOMS: atom_id res chain seq x y z
N ASP A 1 -43.86 0.15 -20.95
CA ASP A 1 -43.38 -0.88 -21.89
C ASP A 1 -42.66 -2.01 -21.18
N ALA A 2 -43.41 -3.08 -20.98
CA ALA A 2 -42.99 -4.31 -20.32
C ALA A 2 -42.45 -5.28 -21.38
N GLY A 3 -41.13 -5.43 -21.43
CA GLY A 3 -40.44 -6.36 -22.33
C GLY A 3 -40.27 -7.74 -21.71
N SER A 4 -41.20 -8.64 -22.02
CA SER A 4 -41.15 -10.07 -21.72
C SER A 4 -39.99 -10.74 -22.45
N ARG A 5 -38.90 -11.06 -21.73
CA ARG A 5 -37.80 -11.91 -22.23
C ARG A 5 -38.07 -13.36 -21.86
N GLY A 6 -38.38 -14.16 -22.86
CA GLY A 6 -38.58 -15.60 -22.75
C GLY A 6 -37.33 -16.30 -22.26
N GLY A 7 -37.50 -17.12 -21.22
CA GLY A 7 -36.52 -18.09 -20.76
C GLY A 7 -36.39 -19.21 -21.79
N GLN A 8 -35.17 -19.45 -22.21
CA GLN A 8 -34.77 -20.61 -22.99
C GLN A 8 -33.70 -21.29 -22.15
N ASP A 9 -34.12 -22.24 -21.33
CA ASP A 9 -33.22 -23.03 -20.50
C ASP A 9 -32.40 -23.96 -21.41
N PRO A 10 -31.06 -23.79 -21.50
CA PRO A 10 -30.23 -24.75 -22.18
C PRO A 10 -30.20 -26.00 -21.30
N ALA A 11 -30.80 -27.08 -21.80
CA ALA A 11 -30.62 -28.42 -21.25
C ALA A 11 -29.13 -28.79 -21.35
N VAL A 12 -28.37 -28.48 -20.30
CA VAL A 12 -27.01 -28.95 -20.10
C VAL A 12 -27.12 -30.45 -19.83
N VAL A 13 -26.85 -31.22 -20.88
CA VAL A 13 -26.63 -32.66 -20.79
C VAL A 13 -25.38 -32.86 -19.94
N ALA A 14 -25.59 -33.10 -18.65
CA ALA A 14 -24.56 -33.54 -17.73
C ALA A 14 -24.21 -34.99 -18.10
N GLU A 15 -23.35 -35.15 -19.11
CA GLU A 15 -22.68 -36.41 -19.38
C GLU A 15 -21.74 -36.67 -18.20
N SER A 16 -22.20 -37.50 -17.27
CA SER A 16 -21.41 -38.00 -16.15
C SER A 16 -20.31 -38.90 -16.70
N LEU A 17 -19.22 -38.28 -17.15
CA LEU A 17 -17.95 -38.96 -17.35
C LEU A 17 -17.55 -39.53 -15.99
N ASP A 18 -17.84 -40.82 -15.80
CA ASP A 18 -17.23 -41.66 -14.77
C ASP A 18 -15.73 -41.72 -15.07
N VAL A 19 -15.02 -40.66 -14.68
CA VAL A 19 -13.56 -40.65 -14.66
C VAL A 19 -13.17 -41.65 -13.57
N PRO A 20 -12.55 -42.79 -13.92
CA PRO A 20 -12.12 -43.74 -12.92
C PRO A 20 -11.24 -43.01 -11.92
N SER A 21 -11.64 -43.04 -10.65
CA SER A 21 -10.87 -42.47 -9.54
C SER A 21 -9.59 -43.29 -9.40
N VAL A 22 -8.58 -42.96 -10.21
CA VAL A 22 -7.23 -43.46 -10.02
C VAL A 22 -6.84 -42.99 -8.62
N PRO A 23 -6.47 -43.89 -7.70
CA PRO A 23 -5.96 -43.50 -6.39
C PRO A 23 -4.69 -42.69 -6.63
N VAL A 24 -4.82 -41.36 -6.60
CA VAL A 24 -3.70 -40.43 -6.70
C VAL A 24 -3.05 -40.48 -5.35
N ASP A 25 -1.98 -41.25 -5.25
CA ASP A 25 -1.08 -41.21 -4.10
C ASP A 25 -0.53 -39.76 -4.02
N PRO A 26 -0.94 -38.95 -3.03
CA PRO A 26 -0.63 -37.51 -3.01
C PRO A 26 0.88 -37.24 -2.99
N ASP A 27 1.65 -38.22 -2.54
CA ASP A 27 3.11 -38.15 -2.45
C ASP A 27 3.80 -38.51 -3.79
N ALA A 28 3.15 -39.31 -4.66
CA ALA A 28 3.72 -39.73 -5.94
C ALA A 28 3.69 -38.60 -7.00
N GLY A 29 2.78 -37.62 -6.85
CA GLY A 29 2.68 -36.48 -7.76
C GLY A 29 3.88 -35.54 -7.69
N PHE A 30 4.38 -35.27 -6.48
CA PHE A 30 5.52 -34.36 -6.28
C PHE A 30 6.85 -34.93 -6.77
N ALA A 31 7.05 -36.25 -6.64
CA ALA A 31 8.27 -36.91 -7.10
C ALA A 31 8.49 -36.78 -8.62
N ASN A 32 7.41 -36.69 -9.40
CA ASN A 32 7.48 -36.60 -10.87
C ASN A 32 7.61 -35.15 -11.40
N LEU A 33 7.42 -34.13 -10.56
CA LEU A 33 7.56 -32.72 -10.96
C LEU A 33 9.02 -32.23 -10.96
N LEU A 34 9.87 -32.85 -10.13
CA LEU A 34 11.28 -32.51 -9.97
C LEU A 34 12.10 -32.66 -11.26
N PRO A 35 12.00 -33.77 -12.03
CA PRO A 35 12.75 -33.92 -13.27
C PRO A 35 12.39 -32.85 -14.30
N THR A 36 11.09 -32.54 -14.44
CA THR A 36 10.62 -31.52 -15.39
C THR A 36 11.10 -30.12 -15.00
N ALA A 37 11.12 -29.79 -13.70
CA ALA A 37 11.63 -28.51 -13.21
C ALA A 37 13.13 -28.28 -13.47
N MET A 38 13.90 -29.34 -13.77
CA MET A 38 15.34 -29.26 -13.98
C MET A 38 15.76 -29.07 -15.45
N LEU A 39 14.85 -29.07 -16.42
CA LEU A 39 15.21 -28.84 -17.83
C LEU A 39 15.82 -27.44 -18.01
N GLU A 40 16.86 -27.35 -18.83
CA GLU A 40 17.66 -26.15 -19.00
C GLU A 40 16.84 -24.95 -19.52
N HIS A 41 15.92 -25.19 -20.47
CA HIS A 41 15.04 -24.14 -20.99
C HIS A 41 14.09 -23.59 -19.91
N ILE A 42 13.65 -24.43 -18.97
CA ILE A 42 12.83 -24.00 -17.82
C ILE A 42 13.67 -23.15 -16.88
N ARG A 43 14.93 -23.51 -16.64
CA ARG A 43 15.86 -22.69 -15.82
C ARG A 43 16.12 -21.32 -16.45
N LEU A 44 16.33 -21.27 -17.76
CA LEU A 44 16.52 -20.01 -18.50
C LEU A 44 15.27 -19.13 -18.40
N TYR A 45 14.09 -19.72 -18.63
CA TYR A 45 12.83 -19.00 -18.50
C TYR A 45 12.60 -18.47 -17.08
N ARG A 46 12.92 -19.26 -16.04
CA ARG A 46 12.83 -18.80 -14.64
C ARG A 46 13.75 -17.61 -14.35
N ARG A 47 14.99 -17.61 -14.82
CA ARG A 47 15.89 -16.45 -14.67
C ARG A 47 15.33 -15.20 -15.35
N MET A 48 14.77 -15.36 -16.55
CA MET A 48 14.10 -14.25 -17.25
C MET A 48 12.89 -13.74 -16.47
N GLN A 49 12.07 -14.64 -15.92
CA GLN A 49 10.92 -14.27 -15.09
C GLN A 49 11.34 -13.55 -13.81
N LEU A 50 12.39 -13.99 -13.12
CA LEU A 50 12.91 -13.33 -11.91
C LEU A 50 13.36 -11.88 -12.21
N ASN A 51 14.04 -11.66 -13.34
CA ASN A 51 14.41 -10.31 -13.75
C ASN A 51 13.19 -9.44 -14.04
N TRP A 52 12.16 -9.98 -14.70
CA TRP A 52 10.93 -9.24 -14.98
C TRP A 52 10.12 -8.93 -13.72
N LEU A 53 10.14 -9.84 -12.73
CA LEU A 53 9.46 -9.69 -11.44
C LEU A 53 9.90 -8.44 -10.69
N ALA A 54 11.21 -8.14 -10.71
CA ALA A 54 11.75 -6.94 -10.07
C ALA A 54 11.19 -5.66 -10.70
N TYR A 55 11.06 -5.61 -12.03
CA TYR A 55 10.46 -4.46 -12.71
C TYR A 55 8.97 -4.30 -12.36
N ASP A 56 8.18 -5.38 -12.34
CA ASP A 56 6.77 -5.31 -11.95
C ASP A 56 6.61 -4.84 -10.50
N ALA A 57 7.47 -5.35 -9.59
CA ALA A 57 7.50 -4.93 -8.21
C ALA A 57 7.75 -3.43 -8.05
N TYR A 58 8.77 -2.87 -8.71
CA TYR A 58 9.04 -1.43 -8.67
C TYR A 58 7.99 -0.58 -9.40
N ALA A 59 7.32 -1.12 -10.43
CA ALA A 59 6.18 -0.47 -11.05
C ALA A 59 5.02 -0.31 -10.05
N ARG A 60 4.74 -1.31 -9.22
CA ARG A 60 3.72 -1.21 -8.14
C ARG A 60 4.11 -0.20 -7.07
N VAL A 61 5.36 -0.19 -6.64
CA VAL A 61 5.88 0.79 -5.68
C VAL A 61 5.74 2.21 -6.23
N SER A 62 6.07 2.44 -7.51
CA SER A 62 5.95 3.76 -8.12
C SER A 62 4.49 4.19 -8.30
N LEU A 63 3.60 3.28 -8.66
CA LEU A 63 2.15 3.53 -8.71
C LEU A 63 1.61 3.91 -7.32
N PHE A 64 2.02 3.18 -6.28
CA PHE A 64 1.66 3.50 -4.90
C PHE A 64 2.14 4.89 -4.46
N ALA A 65 3.41 5.21 -4.75
CA ALA A 65 3.99 6.53 -4.44
C ALA A 65 3.27 7.65 -5.20
N GLY A 66 2.92 7.41 -6.47
CA GLY A 66 2.14 8.33 -7.30
C GLY A 66 0.74 8.55 -6.75
N ALA A 67 0.02 7.48 -6.39
CA ALA A 67 -1.31 7.57 -5.77
C ALA A 67 -1.27 8.33 -4.44
N SER A 68 -0.26 8.06 -3.61
CA SER A 68 -0.04 8.78 -2.35
C SER A 68 0.19 10.28 -2.58
N SER A 69 1.00 10.64 -3.58
CA SER A 69 1.28 12.04 -3.94
C SER A 69 0.05 12.74 -4.52
N CYS A 70 -0.75 12.03 -5.32
CA CYS A 70 -2.00 12.53 -5.88
C CYS A 70 -3.02 12.86 -4.78
N LEU A 71 -3.18 11.97 -3.79
CA LEU A 71 -4.05 12.22 -2.64
C LEU A 71 -3.61 13.44 -1.81
N TYR A 72 -2.31 13.66 -1.64
CA TYR A 72 -1.81 14.88 -1.00
C TYR A 72 -2.10 16.13 -1.82
N CYS A 73 -1.99 16.07 -3.14
CA CYS A 73 -2.38 17.19 -4.01
C CYS A 73 -3.86 17.53 -3.84
N CYS A 74 -4.75 16.53 -3.87
CA CYS A 74 -6.18 16.70 -3.63
C CYS A 74 -6.49 17.27 -2.24
N LEU A 75 -5.77 16.81 -1.21
CA LEU A 75 -5.88 17.32 0.15
C LEU A 75 -5.51 18.81 0.23
N TYR A 76 -4.35 19.20 -0.30
CA TYR A 76 -3.91 20.60 -0.28
C TYR A 76 -4.83 21.51 -1.08
N TRP A 77 -5.30 21.06 -2.25
CA TRP A 77 -6.30 21.78 -3.03
C TRP A 77 -7.58 22.01 -2.24
N SER A 78 -8.10 20.97 -1.59
CA SER A 78 -9.34 21.05 -0.81
C SER A 78 -9.21 21.95 0.42
N LEU A 79 -8.08 21.86 1.15
CA LEU A 79 -7.78 22.76 2.26
C LEU A 79 -7.70 24.22 1.80
N GLY A 80 -7.04 24.46 0.67
CA GLY A 80 -7.00 25.75 0.00
C GLY A 80 -8.40 26.30 -0.25
N GLN A 81 -9.26 25.50 -0.89
CA GLN A 81 -10.62 25.89 -1.23
C GLN A 81 -11.46 26.24 0.01
N PHE A 82 -11.48 25.37 1.04
CA PHE A 82 -12.34 25.59 2.20
C PHE A 82 -11.85 26.70 3.13
N LEU A 83 -10.53 26.81 3.36
CA LEU A 83 -9.99 27.80 4.28
C LEU A 83 -9.83 29.17 3.62
N HIS A 84 -9.44 29.24 2.35
CA HIS A 84 -9.22 30.51 1.66
C HIS A 84 -10.51 31.14 1.14
N ASN A 85 -11.39 30.36 0.49
CA ASN A 85 -12.57 30.91 -0.17
C ASN A 85 -13.80 30.93 0.74
N GLU A 86 -14.05 29.85 1.48
CA GLU A 86 -15.27 29.70 2.28
C GLU A 86 -15.07 30.09 3.76
N HIS A 87 -13.83 30.29 4.20
CA HIS A 87 -13.46 30.49 5.61
C HIS A 87 -14.05 29.43 6.56
N ALA A 88 -14.32 28.23 6.05
CA ALA A 88 -15.03 27.18 6.77
C ALA A 88 -14.05 26.16 7.37
N PHE A 89 -13.65 26.39 8.62
CA PHE A 89 -12.66 25.55 9.31
C PHE A 89 -13.13 24.12 9.56
N LEU A 90 -14.40 23.93 9.94
CA LEU A 90 -14.93 22.61 10.29
C LEU A 90 -14.97 21.65 9.08
N PRO A 91 -15.47 22.04 7.89
CA PRO A 91 -15.34 21.22 6.68
C PRO A 91 -13.88 20.93 6.29
N ALA A 92 -12.98 21.91 6.41
CA ALA A 92 -11.57 21.72 6.11
C ALA A 92 -10.93 20.63 7.00
N LEU A 93 -11.23 20.65 8.30
CA LEU A 93 -10.79 19.62 9.24
C LEU A 93 -11.36 18.25 8.87
N GLY A 94 -12.66 18.16 8.58
CA GLY A 94 -13.30 16.90 8.19
C GLY A 94 -12.66 16.25 6.97
N VAL A 95 -12.41 17.05 5.92
CA VAL A 95 -11.75 16.59 4.69
C VAL A 95 -10.32 16.12 4.99
N SER A 96 -9.60 16.84 5.85
CA SER A 96 -8.24 16.45 6.24
C SER A 96 -8.17 15.09 6.94
N ILE A 97 -9.14 14.82 7.82
CA ILE A 97 -9.23 13.54 8.54
C ILE A 97 -9.54 12.42 7.56
N ILE A 98 -10.49 12.62 6.64
CA ILE A 98 -10.86 11.61 5.63
C ILE A 98 -9.64 11.24 4.78
N PHE A 99 -8.93 12.22 4.22
CA PHE A 99 -7.73 11.95 3.42
C PHE A 99 -6.61 11.29 4.24
N ALA A 100 -6.40 11.71 5.49
CA ALA A 100 -5.43 11.07 6.37
C ALA A 100 -5.79 9.59 6.64
N CYS A 101 -7.06 9.28 6.90
CA CYS A 101 -7.53 7.90 7.07
C CYS A 101 -7.31 7.07 5.80
N VAL A 102 -7.65 7.60 4.62
CA VAL A 102 -7.42 6.91 3.33
C VAL A 102 -5.94 6.63 3.12
N GLN A 103 -5.06 7.58 3.42
CA GLN A 103 -3.61 7.40 3.29
C GLN A 103 -3.04 6.34 4.26
N VAL A 104 -3.51 6.35 5.51
CA VAL A 104 -3.12 5.32 6.49
C VAL A 104 -3.62 3.94 6.05
N MET A 105 -4.83 3.85 5.50
CA MET A 105 -5.35 2.60 4.95
C MET A 105 -4.53 2.11 3.75
N LEU A 106 -4.17 2.99 2.82
CA LEU A 106 -3.31 2.65 1.69
C LEU A 106 -1.94 2.13 2.15
N LEU A 107 -1.28 2.81 3.08
CA LEU A 107 -0.02 2.33 3.65
C LEU A 107 -0.15 0.95 4.31
N ARG A 108 -1.25 0.72 5.03
CA ARG A 108 -1.50 -0.58 5.67
C ARG A 108 -1.76 -1.70 4.67
N LEU A 109 -2.40 -1.41 3.54
CA LEU A 109 -2.70 -2.39 2.51
C LEU A 109 -1.45 -2.82 1.75
N ASP A 110 -0.60 -1.86 1.36
CA ASP A 110 0.54 -2.12 0.49
C ASP A 110 1.84 -2.44 1.23
N LEU A 111 2.04 -1.90 2.44
CA LEU A 111 3.27 -2.10 3.20
C LEU A 111 3.09 -3.08 4.36
N ARG A 112 4.01 -4.03 4.46
CA ARG A 112 4.22 -4.90 5.62
C ARG A 112 5.12 -4.18 6.64
N LEU A 113 4.59 -3.13 7.26
CA LEU A 113 5.29 -2.39 8.32
C LEU A 113 5.03 -2.98 9.70
N SER A 114 5.99 -2.79 10.62
CA SER A 114 5.75 -3.03 12.04
C SER A 114 4.66 -2.09 12.56
N ARG A 115 3.88 -2.52 13.56
CA ARG A 115 2.84 -1.67 14.18
C ARG A 115 3.41 -0.33 14.65
N LYS A 116 4.65 -0.31 15.15
CA LYS A 116 5.35 0.91 15.59
C LYS A 116 5.59 1.87 14.43
N ASP A 117 6.12 1.35 13.33
CA ASP A 117 6.39 2.15 12.12
C ASP A 117 5.09 2.70 11.52
N LEU A 118 4.03 1.89 11.51
CA LEU A 118 2.71 2.32 11.02
C LEU A 118 2.14 3.47 11.86
N ILE A 119 2.29 3.42 13.20
CA ILE A 119 1.85 4.50 14.09
C ILE A 119 2.66 5.77 13.83
N ILE A 120 3.98 5.66 13.66
CA ILE A 120 4.85 6.80 13.37
C ILE A 120 4.49 7.44 12.02
N CYS A 121 4.36 6.64 10.96
CA CYS A 121 3.92 7.11 9.65
C CYS A 121 2.54 7.75 9.72
N GLY A 122 1.58 7.10 10.40
CA GLY A 122 0.23 7.64 10.60
C GLY A 122 0.23 8.98 11.32
N ALA A 123 1.06 9.13 12.34
CA ALA A 123 1.21 10.39 13.06
C ALA A 123 1.74 11.51 12.15
N PHE A 124 2.73 11.24 11.29
CA PHE A 124 3.22 12.24 10.33
C PHE A 124 2.19 12.63 9.27
N ILE A 125 1.44 11.66 8.76
CA ILE A 125 0.37 11.89 7.78
C ILE A 125 -0.74 12.79 8.36
N VAL A 126 -1.08 12.62 9.63
CA VAL A 126 -2.09 13.44 10.31
C VAL A 126 -1.51 14.81 10.72
N ALA A 127 -0.27 14.85 11.20
CA ALA A 127 0.36 16.10 11.64
C ALA A 127 0.53 17.11 10.49
N MET A 128 0.78 16.62 9.28
CA MET A 128 1.00 17.46 8.10
C MET A 128 -0.20 18.39 7.78
N PRO A 129 -1.43 17.90 7.53
CA PRO A 129 -2.58 18.77 7.26
C PRO A 129 -2.98 19.65 8.46
N VAL A 130 -2.69 19.22 9.69
CA VAL A 130 -2.91 20.04 10.89
C VAL A 130 -1.99 21.26 10.86
N LEU A 131 -0.69 21.08 10.60
CA LEU A 131 0.26 22.18 10.46
C LEU A 131 -0.09 23.10 9.29
N THR A 132 -0.53 22.54 8.15
CA THR A 132 -0.99 23.34 7.01
C THR A 132 -2.20 24.19 7.39
N SER A 133 -3.21 23.59 8.04
CA SER A 133 -4.43 24.29 8.45
C SER A 133 -4.13 25.40 9.46
N LEU A 134 -3.24 25.14 10.42
CA LEU A 134 -2.76 26.15 11.37
C LEU A 134 -2.06 27.31 10.66
N GLY A 135 -1.19 27.02 9.69
CA GLY A 135 -0.53 28.04 8.88
C GLY A 135 -1.52 28.94 8.12
N MET A 136 -2.57 28.34 7.55
CA MET A 136 -3.62 29.09 6.84
C MET A 136 -4.50 29.92 7.79
N VAL A 137 -4.85 29.41 8.97
CA VAL A 137 -5.57 30.18 9.99
C VAL A 137 -4.72 31.37 10.47
N LEU A 138 -3.43 31.14 10.75
CA LEU A 138 -2.50 32.21 11.11
C LEU A 138 -2.38 33.28 10.02
N HIS A 139 -2.42 32.88 8.74
CA HIS A 139 -2.43 33.82 7.62
C HIS A 139 -3.66 34.73 7.64
N MET A 140 -4.86 34.19 7.85
CA MET A 140 -6.08 34.99 7.96
C MET A 140 -6.02 35.96 9.16
N ASP A 141 -5.51 35.46 10.28
CA ASP A 141 -5.27 36.25 11.49
C ASP A 141 -4.30 37.42 11.28
N VAL A 142 -3.24 37.21 10.50
CA VAL A 142 -2.25 38.23 10.12
C VAL A 142 -2.88 39.35 9.29
N LEU A 143 -3.90 39.04 8.47
CA LEU A 143 -4.63 40.04 7.70
C LEU A 143 -5.56 40.87 8.58
N ALA A 144 -6.16 40.26 9.61
CA ALA A 144 -7.06 40.95 10.54
C ALA A 144 -6.33 41.80 11.61
N THR A 145 -5.10 41.44 11.97
CA THR A 145 -4.35 42.08 13.06
C THR A 145 -3.74 43.43 12.64
N LYS A 146 -4.00 44.50 13.42
CA LYS A 146 -3.45 45.85 13.19
C LYS A 146 -2.10 46.10 13.85
N ASP A 147 -1.79 45.40 14.95
CA ASP A 147 -0.53 45.54 15.68
C ASP A 147 0.64 44.96 14.87
N LYS A 148 1.66 45.79 14.62
CA LYS A 148 2.85 45.42 13.84
C LYS A 148 3.66 44.31 14.52
N ALA A 149 3.84 44.37 15.84
CA ALA A 149 4.67 43.40 16.55
C ALA A 149 4.04 42.00 16.53
N VAL A 150 2.74 41.93 16.79
CA VAL A 150 1.97 40.67 16.71
C VAL A 150 1.95 40.12 15.29
N LYS A 151 1.85 40.99 14.28
CA LYS A 151 1.86 40.61 12.87
C LYS A 151 3.19 39.97 12.43
N GLU A 152 4.32 40.52 12.85
CA GLU A 152 5.65 39.96 12.55
C GLU A 152 5.84 38.59 13.21
N TRP A 153 5.46 38.45 14.48
CA TRP A 153 5.49 37.18 15.19
C TRP A 153 4.67 36.09 14.48
N LYS A 154 3.40 36.38 14.13
CA LYS A 154 2.54 35.43 13.43
C LYS A 154 3.10 35.04 12.05
N ARG A 155 3.72 35.98 11.32
CA ARG A 155 4.36 35.70 10.03
C ARG A 155 5.54 34.74 10.18
N TRP A 156 6.36 34.92 11.22
CA TRP A 156 7.45 34.00 11.53
C TRP A 156 6.92 32.59 11.85
N LEU A 157 5.88 32.50 12.69
CA LEU A 157 5.23 31.23 13.03
C LEU A 157 4.63 30.53 11.80
N MET A 158 3.97 31.28 10.91
CA MET A 158 3.46 30.77 9.62
C MET A 158 4.58 30.15 8.78
N GLY A 159 5.76 30.77 8.75
CA GLY A 159 6.95 30.22 8.08
C GLY A 159 7.36 28.86 8.64
N TRP A 160 7.33 28.68 9.96
CA TRP A 160 7.59 27.39 10.61
C TRP A 160 6.51 26.34 10.33
N CYS A 161 5.23 26.73 10.30
CA CYS A 161 4.16 25.82 9.91
C CYS A 161 4.35 25.32 8.47
N ALA A 162 4.69 26.22 7.54
CA ALA A 162 4.97 25.86 6.15
C ALA A 162 6.19 24.94 6.03
N PHE A 163 7.32 25.33 6.66
CA PHE A 163 8.54 24.51 6.69
C PHE A 163 8.25 23.12 7.28
N GLY A 164 7.62 23.06 8.46
CA GLY A 164 7.28 21.80 9.13
C GLY A 164 6.38 20.91 8.29
N SER A 165 5.36 21.47 7.64
CA SER A 165 4.47 20.72 6.73
C SER A 165 5.24 20.11 5.56
N HIS A 166 6.11 20.88 4.91
CA HIS A 166 6.93 20.39 3.80
C HIS A 166 7.98 19.36 4.25
N SER A 167 8.63 19.58 5.40
CA SER A 167 9.58 18.63 5.97
C SER A 167 8.92 17.30 6.33
N LEU A 168 7.71 17.32 6.92
CA LEU A 168 6.95 16.10 7.22
C LEU A 168 6.55 15.34 5.95
N HIS A 169 6.12 16.07 4.91
CA HIS A 169 5.82 15.45 3.61
C HIS A 169 7.07 14.79 3.02
N ALA A 170 8.18 15.54 2.93
CA ALA A 170 9.45 15.04 2.41
C ALA A 170 9.95 13.83 3.21
N PHE A 171 9.82 13.86 4.54
CA PHE A 171 10.17 12.76 5.40
C PHE A 171 9.30 11.52 5.16
N THR A 172 7.98 11.71 4.95
CA THR A 172 7.07 10.60 4.61
C THR A 172 7.43 9.95 3.28
N ILE A 173 7.77 10.75 2.26
CA ILE A 173 8.28 10.24 0.97
C ILE A 173 9.60 9.51 1.17
N LEU A 174 10.51 10.06 1.97
CA LEU A 174 11.80 9.44 2.26
C LEU A 174 11.63 8.09 2.99
N MET A 175 10.72 8.01 3.96
CA MET A 175 10.36 6.74 4.62
C MET A 175 9.81 5.73 3.62
N LEU A 176 8.98 6.15 2.68
CA LEU A 176 8.47 5.28 1.61
C LEU A 176 9.60 4.77 0.71
N LEU A 177 10.54 5.64 0.32
CA LEU A 177 11.71 5.26 -0.47
C LEU A 177 12.62 4.29 0.29
N PHE A 178 12.82 4.50 1.59
CA PHE A 178 13.54 3.54 2.44
C PHE A 178 12.79 2.23 2.61
N ALA A 179 11.46 2.24 2.63
CA ALA A 179 10.67 1.02 2.65
C ALA A 179 10.74 0.24 1.32
N ALA A 180 10.93 0.96 0.21
CA ALA A 180 11.16 0.40 -1.12
C ALA A 180 12.61 -0.04 -1.38
N TRP A 181 13.53 0.23 -0.44
CA TRP A 181 14.92 -0.14 -0.61
C TRP A 181 15.08 -1.66 -0.66
N PRO A 182 15.90 -2.20 -1.57
CA PRO A 182 16.10 -3.65 -1.68
C PRO A 182 16.73 -4.21 -0.41
N ASP A 183 16.28 -5.40 0.01
CA ASP A 183 16.81 -6.06 1.21
C ASP A 183 18.08 -6.88 0.87
N PRO A 184 19.28 -6.43 1.28
CA PRO A 184 20.52 -7.14 0.97
C PRO A 184 20.66 -8.45 1.74
N SER A 185 19.88 -8.65 2.81
CA SER A 185 19.96 -9.85 3.65
C SER A 185 19.23 -11.06 3.06
N SER A 186 18.38 -10.84 2.05
CA SER A 186 17.52 -11.89 1.47
C SER A 186 18.31 -12.99 0.75
N GLY A 187 19.58 -12.76 0.40
CA GLY A 187 20.42 -13.70 -0.36
C GLY A 187 19.86 -14.07 -1.75
N ALA A 188 18.76 -13.43 -2.16
CA ALA A 188 18.09 -13.69 -3.42
C ALA A 188 18.86 -13.03 -4.57
N GLU A 189 18.88 -13.69 -5.72
CA GLU A 189 19.50 -13.16 -6.95
C GLU A 189 18.78 -11.88 -7.43
N ALA A 190 17.51 -11.69 -7.05
CA ALA A 190 16.70 -10.53 -7.40
C ALA A 190 16.54 -9.56 -6.21
N PHE A 191 16.89 -8.29 -6.43
CA PHE A 191 16.70 -7.20 -5.47
C PHE A 191 15.22 -6.76 -5.44
N LEU A 192 14.44 -7.35 -4.55
CA LEU A 192 13.01 -7.03 -4.37
C LEU A 192 12.79 -6.12 -3.17
N PRO A 193 11.78 -5.23 -3.20
CA PRO A 193 11.42 -4.40 -2.05
C PRO A 193 10.67 -5.26 -1.01
N GLY A 194 11.41 -5.84 -0.06
CA GLY A 194 10.90 -6.86 0.86
C GLY A 194 9.79 -6.40 1.81
N LYS A 195 9.59 -5.09 1.98
CA LYS A 195 8.52 -4.55 2.83
C LYS A 195 7.18 -4.37 2.12
N PHE A 196 7.10 -4.56 0.80
CA PHE A 196 5.83 -4.46 0.09
C PHE A 196 5.11 -5.81 0.09
N ARG A 197 3.84 -5.83 0.50
CA ARG A 197 3.06 -7.07 0.53
C ARG A 197 2.72 -7.54 -0.89
N SER A 198 2.46 -6.60 -1.79
CA SER A 198 2.08 -6.86 -3.18
C SER A 198 3.18 -7.53 -4.00
N THR A 199 4.44 -7.49 -3.56
CA THR A 199 5.58 -8.12 -4.22
C THR A 199 5.80 -9.55 -3.76
N LEU A 200 5.32 -9.92 -2.57
CA LEU A 200 5.41 -11.27 -2.03
C LEU A 200 4.46 -12.23 -2.76
N PHE A 201 3.29 -11.76 -3.20
CA PHE A 201 2.33 -12.57 -3.95
C PHE A 201 2.70 -12.80 -5.43
N LEU A 202 3.74 -12.12 -5.93
CA LEU A 202 4.21 -12.28 -7.29
C LEU A 202 5.04 -13.56 -7.48
N ASP A 203 5.68 -14.05 -6.42
CA ASP A 203 6.47 -15.27 -6.48
C ASP A 203 5.60 -16.52 -6.22
N VAL A 204 4.80 -16.89 -7.23
CA VAL A 204 3.92 -18.07 -7.20
C VAL A 204 4.73 -19.38 -7.15
N PHE A 205 6.06 -19.36 -7.28
CA PHE A 205 6.89 -20.57 -7.22
C PHE A 205 7.85 -20.61 -6.02
N GLY A 206 8.01 -19.50 -5.30
CA GLY A 206 8.87 -19.41 -4.13
C GLY A 206 8.50 -20.40 -3.03
N TRP A 207 7.20 -20.59 -2.77
CA TRP A 207 6.69 -21.58 -1.82
C TRP A 207 6.95 -23.03 -2.26
N LEU A 208 6.98 -23.28 -3.57
CA LEU A 208 7.24 -24.61 -4.14
C LEU A 208 8.72 -24.99 -4.00
N LEU A 209 9.62 -24.01 -4.09
CA LEU A 209 11.07 -24.23 -4.06
C LEU A 209 11.67 -24.12 -2.66
N ASN A 210 11.04 -23.38 -1.76
CA ASN A 210 11.45 -23.24 -0.37
C ASN A 210 10.23 -23.38 0.55
N PRO A 211 9.81 -24.61 0.87
CA PRO A 211 8.69 -24.86 1.79
C PRO A 211 8.94 -24.39 3.23
N GLY A 212 10.14 -23.89 3.56
CA GLY A 212 10.46 -23.21 4.83
C GLY A 212 10.67 -21.69 4.71
N GLY A 213 10.38 -21.08 3.56
CA GLY A 213 10.57 -19.64 3.33
C GLY A 213 9.56 -18.74 4.05
N PRO A 214 9.80 -17.42 4.10
CA PRO A 214 8.95 -16.43 4.81
C PRO A 214 7.50 -16.31 4.31
N GLY A 215 7.15 -16.98 3.21
CA GLY A 215 5.79 -17.10 2.66
C GLY A 215 5.20 -18.51 2.72
N SER A 216 5.97 -19.51 3.17
CA SER A 216 5.51 -20.88 3.37
C SER A 216 5.18 -21.19 4.82
N ALA A 217 5.43 -20.25 5.74
CA ALA A 217 4.94 -20.32 7.10
C ALA A 217 3.43 -20.52 7.02
N MET A 218 3.01 -21.76 7.25
CA MET A 218 1.62 -22.13 7.47
C MET A 218 1.11 -21.09 8.48
N PRO A 219 -0.06 -20.44 8.24
CA PRO A 219 -0.64 -19.54 9.24
C PRO A 219 -0.54 -20.27 10.58
N PRO A 220 0.01 -19.62 11.63
CA PRO A 220 0.22 -20.28 12.91
C PRO A 220 -1.07 -21.02 13.21
N ALA A 221 -0.98 -22.35 13.29
CA ALA A 221 -2.13 -23.19 13.61
C ALA A 221 -2.76 -22.49 14.81
N GLU A 222 -3.99 -22.01 14.64
CA GLU A 222 -4.68 -21.20 15.61
C GLU A 222 -4.40 -21.86 16.96
N GLU A 223 -3.53 -21.23 17.77
CA GLU A 223 -3.31 -21.67 19.13
C GLU A 223 -4.68 -21.50 19.73
N GLU A 224 -5.41 -22.62 19.87
CA GLU A 224 -6.70 -22.66 20.53
C GLU A 224 -6.50 -21.90 21.82
N GLU A 225 -7.11 -20.72 21.86
CA GLU A 225 -7.12 -19.82 23.00
C GLU A 225 -7.91 -20.56 24.07
N GLU A 226 -7.24 -21.45 24.80
CA GLU A 226 -7.68 -21.98 26.09
C GLU A 226 -7.77 -20.78 27.03
N ALA A 227 -8.92 -20.09 26.96
CA ALA A 227 -9.32 -19.09 27.92
C ALA A 227 -9.69 -19.78 29.24
N GLU A 228 -8.76 -19.76 30.21
CA GLU A 228 -9.07 -19.73 31.66
C GLU A 228 -9.39 -18.31 32.14
#